data_AF-A0A8I2ZUN4-F1
#
_entry.id   AF-A0A8I2ZUN4-F1
#
_cell.length_a   1.000
_cell.length_b   1.000
_cell.length_c   1.000
_cell.angle_alpha   90.00
_cell.angle_beta   90.00
_cell.angle_gamma   90.00
#
_symmetry.space_group_name_H-M   'P 1'
#
loop_
_entity.id
_entity.type
_entity.pdbx_description
1 polymer ?
#
loop_
_entity_poly.entity_id
_entity_poly.type
_entity_poly.pdbx_seq_one_letter_code
_entity_poly.pdbx_strand_id
1 'polypeptide(L)'
;MELSNILTRPRSPIDASSFGLKVWRWHPYLSAYCSQIFRPGTTFVAASSELGLTSWQDIPSDDALRRSIHDHALKNAAFGPGWLFLETAGGVHSPGPTGTPQADLYAPLRLPTVLVGDSKLGGISQTIAAYESLKLRGLDVEAVLLFQNATYENHLYLKDYFREHAGIPVETVTAPPERHEDPQYDHGALLAYYERESSSETAHGVLKDLDRRGKSRIARLENMPQSASKNIWCPFTQQKLLTPDRISVIDSANGDFFQVLTPAAAPSPANESGLLQPAFDGSASWWTQGLGHGNPRLTLAAAYAAGRYGHVMFAEAIHEPALALAEKLLHGMGNPRLTRVFYTDNGSTGCEVAVKMALRAARLRYGWAASEKMEILGLKGSYHGDTIGTMDCSEPSVFNEKVEWYQGKGFWFDYPSIWCRDGKWVVDTPEALQKDLGDGAKFESLSDVFDLSNRTQTKAYESYKNYFRSVLERLQKQGGRKFGALMLEPVVLGAGGMILVDKPRVILLSKCLITSGVYRHIHY
;
A
#
# COMPACT_ATOMS: atom_id res chain seq x y z
N MET A 1 23.95 -19.69 7.23
CA MET A 1 23.51 -21.11 7.16
C MET A 1 24.12 -22.00 8.26
N GLU A 2 24.92 -21.46 9.21
CA GLU A 2 25.48 -22.26 10.31
C GLU A 2 25.30 -21.72 11.74
N LEU A 3 24.74 -20.51 11.94
CA LEU A 3 24.25 -20.14 13.28
C LEU A 3 23.12 -21.07 13.74
N SER A 4 22.37 -21.64 12.80
CA SER A 4 21.48 -22.77 13.05
C SER A 4 22.25 -24.05 13.40
N ASN A 5 23.36 -24.38 12.72
CA ASN A 5 24.08 -25.64 12.93
C ASN A 5 24.81 -25.75 14.29
N ILE A 6 25.09 -24.63 14.97
CA ILE A 6 25.63 -24.65 16.34
C ILE A 6 24.50 -24.92 17.37
N LEU A 7 23.23 -24.69 17.00
CA LEU A 7 22.05 -24.84 17.86
C LEU A 7 21.11 -26.02 17.48
N THR A 8 21.32 -26.72 16.35
CA THR A 8 20.38 -27.74 15.82
C THR A 8 20.65 -29.19 16.24
N ARG A 9 21.30 -29.45 17.38
CA ARG A 9 21.24 -30.77 18.04
C ARG A 9 20.90 -30.56 19.50
N PRO A 10 19.97 -31.35 20.09
CA PRO A 10 19.35 -31.02 21.36
C PRO A 10 20.42 -30.92 22.46
N ARG A 11 20.66 -29.69 22.93
CA ARG A 11 21.37 -29.39 24.17
C ARG A 11 20.30 -29.11 25.23
N SER A 12 20.50 -29.63 26.43
CA SER A 12 19.62 -29.40 27.58
C SER A 12 19.40 -27.90 27.79
N PRO A 13 18.17 -27.42 28.05
CA PRO A 13 17.91 -26.01 28.30
C PRO A 13 18.67 -25.55 29.55
N ILE A 14 19.44 -24.47 29.42
CA ILE A 14 20.06 -23.74 30.53
C ILE A 14 19.01 -22.76 31.08
N ASP A 15 18.70 -22.86 32.38
CA ASP A 15 17.85 -21.92 33.10
C ASP A 15 18.58 -20.58 33.29
N ALA A 16 18.09 -19.51 32.66
CA ALA A 16 18.70 -18.17 32.67
C ALA A 16 18.11 -17.25 33.75
N SER A 17 17.33 -17.79 34.70
CA SER A 17 16.68 -17.01 35.77
C SER A 17 17.65 -16.35 36.76
N SER A 18 18.92 -16.74 36.78
CA SER A 18 19.97 -16.22 37.69
C SER A 18 20.56 -14.85 37.29
N PHE A 19 20.27 -14.32 36.10
CA PHE A 19 20.98 -13.17 35.52
C PHE A 19 20.31 -11.79 35.70
N GLY A 20 19.23 -11.67 36.48
CA GLY A 20 18.54 -10.38 36.72
C GLY A 20 17.89 -9.73 35.47
N LEU A 21 18.08 -10.34 34.31
CA LEU A 21 17.50 -10.05 33.01
C LEU A 21 16.34 -11.03 32.80
N LYS A 22 15.09 -10.53 32.79
CA LYS A 22 13.94 -11.34 32.33
C LYS A 22 14.03 -11.50 30.81
N VAL A 23 14.91 -12.39 30.34
CA VAL A 23 14.94 -12.82 28.94
C VAL A 23 13.88 -13.89 28.79
N TRP A 24 12.73 -13.53 28.23
CA TRP A 24 11.73 -14.50 27.81
C TRP A 24 12.24 -15.18 26.55
N ARG A 25 12.97 -16.28 26.70
CA ARG A 25 13.35 -17.12 25.56
C ARG A 25 12.12 -17.91 25.11
N TRP A 26 11.84 -17.81 23.81
CA TRP A 26 10.89 -18.62 23.04
C TRP A 26 9.40 -18.31 23.21
N HIS A 27 8.74 -18.06 22.08
CA HIS A 27 7.30 -18.15 21.98
C HIS A 27 6.86 -19.62 22.09
N PRO A 28 5.84 -20.00 22.90
CA PRO A 28 5.45 -21.40 23.10
C PRO A 28 5.16 -22.17 21.82
N TYR A 29 4.58 -21.52 20.80
CA TYR A 29 4.32 -22.16 19.50
C TYR A 29 5.57 -22.37 18.64
N LEU A 30 6.55 -21.46 18.66
CA LEU A 30 7.82 -21.64 17.96
C LEU A 30 8.72 -22.63 18.71
N SER A 31 8.67 -22.61 20.04
CA SER A 31 9.28 -23.63 20.90
C SER A 31 8.65 -24.99 20.63
N ALA A 32 7.32 -25.11 20.57
CA ALA A 32 6.61 -26.35 20.26
C ALA A 32 6.91 -26.84 18.84
N TYR A 33 6.93 -25.97 17.82
CA TYR A 33 7.25 -26.39 16.44
C TYR A 33 8.74 -26.70 16.25
N CYS A 34 9.67 -25.90 16.81
CA CYS A 34 11.11 -26.19 16.73
C CYS A 34 11.53 -27.36 17.63
N SER A 35 10.79 -27.65 18.70
CA SER A 35 11.01 -28.85 19.53
C SER A 35 10.27 -30.09 19.01
N GLN A 36 9.23 -29.92 18.18
CA GLN A 36 8.61 -31.03 17.45
C GLN A 36 9.41 -31.41 16.21
N ILE A 37 10.04 -30.44 15.53
CA ILE A 37 10.95 -30.65 14.41
C ILE A 37 12.30 -31.24 14.90
N PHE A 38 12.38 -32.57 14.95
CA PHE A 38 13.55 -33.33 15.42
C PHE A 38 14.62 -33.56 14.34
N ARG A 39 14.44 -33.05 13.10
CA ARG A 39 15.44 -33.17 12.03
C ARG A 39 16.15 -31.85 11.70
N PRO A 40 17.50 -31.86 11.54
CA PRO A 40 18.23 -30.72 10.98
C PRO A 40 17.81 -30.50 9.52
N GLY A 41 17.20 -29.34 9.25
CA GLY A 41 16.71 -28.92 7.94
C GLY A 41 16.11 -27.51 8.01
N THR A 42 15.78 -26.90 6.86
CA THR A 42 15.03 -25.63 6.86
C THR A 42 13.61 -25.88 7.40
N THR A 43 13.01 -24.89 8.08
CA THR A 43 11.69 -24.98 8.72
C THR A 43 10.60 -25.55 7.81
N PHE A 44 10.61 -25.18 6.52
CA PHE A 44 9.69 -25.72 5.50
C PHE A 44 9.93 -27.21 5.19
N VAL A 45 11.18 -27.63 4.99
CA VAL A 45 11.53 -29.02 4.69
C VAL A 45 11.21 -29.91 5.88
N ALA A 46 11.48 -29.43 7.08
CA ALA A 46 11.09 -30.06 8.33
C ALA A 46 9.56 -30.21 8.46
N ALA A 47 8.79 -29.14 8.24
CA ALA A 47 7.33 -29.18 8.26
C ALA A 47 6.73 -30.13 7.20
N SER A 48 7.42 -30.34 6.07
CA SER A 48 6.97 -31.26 5.02
C SER A 48 7.32 -32.73 5.27
N SER A 49 8.27 -33.03 6.16
CA SER A 49 8.85 -34.37 6.34
C SER A 49 8.59 -35.00 7.70
N GLU A 50 8.26 -34.20 8.70
CA GLU A 50 7.58 -34.69 9.89
C GLU A 50 6.09 -34.50 9.71
N LEU A 51 5.43 -35.60 9.41
CA LEU A 51 4.54 -36.22 10.37
C LEU A 51 3.89 -37.42 9.67
N GLY A 52 3.48 -38.41 10.45
CA GLY A 52 2.24 -39.14 10.14
C GLY A 52 1.02 -38.22 10.23
N LEU A 53 1.09 -36.99 9.73
CA LEU A 53 -0.01 -36.06 9.56
C LEU A 53 -0.68 -36.50 8.27
N THR A 54 -1.94 -36.83 8.39
CA THR A 54 -2.77 -37.31 7.30
C THR A 54 -3.14 -36.21 6.30
N SER A 55 -2.72 -34.94 6.49
CA SER A 55 -2.93 -33.86 5.51
C SER A 55 -2.12 -32.58 5.78
N TRP A 56 -2.00 -31.70 4.76
CA TRP A 56 -1.42 -30.34 4.81
C TRP A 56 -2.18 -29.33 5.72
N GLN A 57 -3.16 -29.78 6.51
CA GLN A 57 -4.08 -28.90 7.25
C GLN A 57 -3.54 -28.41 8.62
N ASP A 58 -2.44 -28.97 9.13
CA ASP A 58 -1.93 -28.66 10.49
C ASP A 58 -0.77 -27.64 10.52
N ILE A 59 -0.36 -27.09 9.37
CA ILE A 59 0.64 -26.02 9.31
C ILE A 59 -0.04 -24.69 9.67
N PRO A 60 0.42 -23.96 10.72
CA PRO A 60 -0.18 -22.68 11.08
C PRO A 60 0.03 -21.67 9.97
N SER A 61 -1.00 -20.89 9.66
CA SER A 61 -0.89 -19.81 8.69
C SER A 61 0.02 -18.68 9.20
N ASP A 62 0.55 -17.88 8.28
CA ASP A 62 1.38 -16.71 8.60
C ASP A 62 0.65 -15.72 9.52
N ASP A 63 -0.67 -15.56 9.34
CA ASP A 63 -1.50 -14.72 10.21
C ASP A 63 -1.65 -15.32 11.61
N ALA A 64 -1.79 -16.64 11.72
CA ALA A 64 -1.91 -17.31 13.02
C ALA A 64 -0.61 -17.17 13.81
N LEU A 65 0.54 -17.34 13.14
CA LEU A 65 1.85 -17.17 13.77
C LEU A 65 2.07 -15.72 14.23
N ARG A 66 1.78 -14.73 13.37
CA ARG A 66 1.88 -13.30 13.73
C ARG A 66 0.98 -12.93 14.90
N ARG A 67 -0.27 -13.39 14.90
CA ARG A 67 -1.20 -13.20 16.02
C ARG A 67 -0.65 -13.79 17.32
N SER A 68 -0.13 -15.01 17.26
CA SER A 68 0.49 -15.65 18.42
C SER A 68 1.64 -14.81 19.00
N ILE A 69 2.57 -14.35 18.14
CA ILE A 69 3.68 -13.48 18.53
C ILE A 69 3.17 -12.19 19.20
N HIS A 70 2.15 -11.56 18.60
CA HIS A 70 1.54 -10.35 19.12
C HIS A 70 0.91 -10.57 20.51
N ASP A 71 0.09 -11.61 20.66
CA ASP A 71 -0.59 -11.92 21.93
C ASP A 71 0.40 -12.23 23.06
N HIS A 72 1.48 -12.94 22.73
CA HIS A 72 2.57 -13.19 23.66
C HIS A 72 3.31 -11.90 24.03
N ALA A 73 3.58 -11.01 23.06
CA ALA A 73 4.23 -9.74 23.34
C ALA A 73 3.37 -8.87 24.26
N LEU A 74 2.06 -8.76 24.01
CA LEU A 74 1.12 -8.04 24.88
C LEU A 74 1.08 -8.62 26.29
N LYS A 75 0.96 -9.94 26.41
CA LYS A 75 0.96 -10.61 27.71
C LYS A 75 2.24 -10.31 28.50
N ASN A 76 3.39 -10.27 27.84
CA ASN A 76 4.66 -9.98 28.52
C ASN A 76 4.82 -8.50 28.87
N ALA A 77 4.33 -7.60 28.01
CA ALA A 77 4.36 -6.16 28.28
C ALA A 77 3.57 -5.78 29.55
N ALA A 78 2.54 -6.55 29.91
CA ALA A 78 1.78 -6.37 31.14
C ALA A 78 2.62 -6.55 32.43
N PHE A 79 3.76 -7.23 32.38
CA PHE A 79 4.65 -7.38 33.55
C PHE A 79 5.56 -6.17 33.81
N GLY A 80 5.55 -5.18 32.92
CA GLY A 80 6.38 -3.97 33.01
C GLY A 80 7.45 -3.88 31.92
N PRO A 81 8.25 -2.81 31.92
CA PRO A 81 9.27 -2.59 30.91
C PRO A 81 10.33 -3.69 30.94
N GLY A 82 10.73 -4.17 29.77
CA GLY A 82 11.70 -5.24 29.62
C GLY A 82 12.02 -5.52 28.16
N TRP A 83 12.80 -6.57 27.94
CA TRP A 83 13.23 -6.98 26.61
C TRP A 83 12.50 -8.24 26.18
N LEU A 84 11.95 -8.21 24.97
CA LEU A 84 11.43 -9.38 24.29
C LEU A 84 12.23 -9.59 23.01
N PHE A 85 12.93 -10.72 22.93
CA PHE A 85 13.68 -11.09 21.74
C PHE A 85 12.90 -12.11 20.93
N LEU A 86 12.62 -11.78 19.67
CA LEU A 86 12.09 -12.70 18.68
C LEU A 86 13.26 -13.22 17.83
N GLU A 87 13.72 -14.43 18.12
CA GLU A 87 14.74 -15.10 17.31
C GLU A 87 14.09 -15.74 16.08
N THR A 88 14.60 -15.42 14.89
CA THR A 88 14.19 -16.02 13.61
C THR A 88 14.90 -17.35 13.38
N ALA A 89 14.34 -18.24 12.55
CA ALA A 89 14.91 -19.54 12.26
C ALA A 89 15.77 -19.55 10.98
N GLY A 90 17.09 -19.49 11.09
CA GLY A 90 17.98 -19.52 9.93
C GLY A 90 18.30 -18.13 9.37
N GLY A 91 18.34 -17.98 8.05
CA GLY A 91 18.68 -16.71 7.38
C GLY A 91 17.46 -15.83 7.10
N VAL A 92 17.70 -14.58 6.70
CA VAL A 92 16.66 -13.57 6.38
C VAL A 92 15.60 -14.11 5.41
N HIS A 93 16.00 -14.83 4.36
CA HIS A 93 15.10 -15.44 3.36
C HIS A 93 14.87 -16.93 3.57
N SER A 94 15.23 -17.49 4.73
CA SER A 94 14.89 -18.88 5.01
C SER A 94 13.36 -19.02 5.06
N PRO A 95 12.78 -20.04 4.41
CA PRO A 95 11.34 -20.20 4.34
C PRO A 95 10.78 -20.57 5.72
N GLY A 96 9.70 -19.87 6.11
CA GLY A 96 8.89 -20.23 7.28
C GLY A 96 8.09 -21.52 7.05
N PRO A 97 7.24 -21.90 8.01
CA PRO A 97 6.47 -23.15 7.94
C PRO A 97 5.59 -23.28 6.68
N THR A 98 5.03 -22.17 6.22
CA THR A 98 4.17 -22.08 5.02
C THR A 98 4.96 -21.96 3.71
N GLY A 99 6.28 -21.84 3.77
CA GLY A 99 7.15 -21.55 2.62
C GLY A 99 7.39 -20.06 2.36
N THR A 100 6.64 -19.16 3.01
CA THR A 100 6.87 -17.71 2.93
C THR A 100 8.28 -17.35 3.45
N PRO A 101 9.08 -16.55 2.73
CA PRO A 101 10.35 -16.06 3.26
C PRO A 101 10.15 -15.35 4.60
N GLN A 102 10.99 -15.63 5.60
CA GLN A 102 10.81 -15.06 6.94
C GLN A 102 10.79 -13.53 6.97
N ALA A 103 11.60 -12.88 6.13
CA ALA A 103 11.56 -11.43 6.01
C ALA A 103 10.18 -10.90 5.56
N ASP A 104 9.45 -11.64 4.73
CA ASP A 104 8.07 -11.29 4.32
C ASP A 104 7.06 -11.63 5.41
N LEU A 105 7.22 -12.78 6.08
CA LEU A 105 6.38 -13.23 7.19
C LEU A 105 6.36 -12.24 8.37
N TYR A 106 7.52 -11.67 8.72
CA TYR A 106 7.64 -10.77 9.87
C TYR A 106 7.55 -9.28 9.51
N ALA A 107 7.63 -8.90 8.23
CA ALA A 107 7.48 -7.51 7.78
C ALA A 107 6.26 -6.78 8.36
N PRO A 108 5.05 -7.40 8.46
CA PRO A 108 3.87 -6.74 9.00
C PRO A 108 3.98 -6.36 10.49
N LEU A 109 4.86 -7.02 11.24
CA LEU A 109 5.10 -6.70 12.66
C LEU A 109 6.01 -5.47 12.83
N ARG A 110 6.79 -5.14 11.78
CA ARG A 110 7.76 -4.02 11.75
C ARG A 110 8.58 -3.88 13.04
N LEU A 111 9.10 -5.00 13.52
CA LEU A 111 9.93 -5.03 14.72
C LEU A 111 11.34 -4.48 14.40
N PRO A 112 11.92 -3.63 15.27
CA PRO A 112 13.32 -3.28 15.19
C PRO A 112 14.19 -4.55 15.21
N THR A 113 15.17 -4.62 14.34
CA THR A 113 15.92 -5.85 14.04
C THR A 113 17.40 -5.71 14.39
N VAL A 114 17.97 -6.72 15.01
CA VAL A 114 19.43 -6.88 15.13
C VAL A 114 19.87 -7.92 14.10
N LEU A 115 20.80 -7.55 13.23
CA LEU A 115 21.31 -8.47 12.22
C LEU A 115 22.58 -9.16 12.73
N VAL A 116 22.56 -10.48 12.83
CA VAL A 116 23.78 -11.25 13.09
C VAL A 116 24.48 -11.53 11.76
N GLY A 117 25.62 -10.88 11.54
CA GLY A 117 26.43 -11.03 10.32
C GLY A 117 27.36 -12.25 10.37
N ASP A 118 28.08 -12.48 9.27
CA ASP A 118 29.06 -13.57 9.17
C ASP A 118 30.50 -13.04 9.25
N SER A 119 31.29 -13.62 10.16
CA SER A 119 32.70 -13.29 10.38
C SER A 119 33.68 -14.13 9.54
N LYS A 120 33.19 -15.10 8.77
CA LYS A 120 34.00 -15.95 7.88
C LYS A 120 34.26 -15.27 6.52
N LEU A 121 35.07 -15.91 5.68
CA LEU A 121 35.32 -15.48 4.31
C LEU A 121 34.01 -15.35 3.52
N GLY A 122 33.83 -14.22 2.82
CA GLY A 122 32.59 -13.88 2.12
C GLY A 122 31.50 -13.27 3.00
N GLY A 123 31.70 -13.22 4.32
CA GLY A 123 30.71 -12.75 5.29
C GLY A 123 30.38 -11.25 5.18
N ILE A 124 31.30 -10.42 4.69
CA ILE A 124 31.03 -9.00 4.37
C ILE A 124 29.85 -8.89 3.39
N SER A 125 29.98 -9.56 2.24
CA SER A 125 28.96 -9.51 1.18
C SER A 125 27.63 -10.11 1.65
N GLN A 126 27.67 -11.24 2.36
CA GLN A 126 26.45 -11.87 2.88
C GLN A 126 25.73 -10.97 3.89
N THR A 127 26.46 -10.29 4.77
CA THR A 127 25.89 -9.40 5.78
C THR A 127 25.22 -8.19 5.12
N ILE A 128 25.87 -7.58 4.13
CA ILE A 128 25.30 -6.44 3.38
C ILE A 128 24.05 -6.87 2.61
N ALA A 129 24.10 -8.01 1.89
CA ALA A 129 22.95 -8.51 1.14
C ALA A 129 21.75 -8.87 2.04
N ALA A 130 22.02 -9.40 3.24
CA ALA A 130 20.99 -9.67 4.24
C ALA A 130 20.38 -8.37 4.79
N TYR A 131 21.20 -7.35 5.06
CA TYR A 131 20.75 -6.03 5.48
C TYR A 131 19.86 -5.37 4.42
N GLU A 132 20.30 -5.33 3.16
CA GLU A 132 19.52 -4.75 2.06
C GLU A 132 18.18 -5.47 1.86
N SER A 133 18.18 -6.79 2.02
CA SER A 133 16.97 -7.61 1.96
C SER A 133 15.93 -7.24 3.02
N LEU A 134 16.36 -6.94 4.25
CA LEU A 134 15.51 -6.46 5.34
C LEU A 134 14.99 -5.04 5.05
N LYS A 135 15.88 -4.14 4.59
CA LYS A 135 15.53 -2.76 4.25
C LYS A 135 14.52 -2.67 3.10
N LEU A 136 14.64 -3.51 2.08
CA LEU A 136 13.65 -3.63 0.99
C LEU A 136 12.25 -4.08 1.44
N ARG A 137 12.11 -4.55 2.69
CA ARG A 137 10.82 -4.92 3.30
C ARG A 137 10.36 -3.92 4.36
N GLY A 138 11.04 -2.78 4.46
CA GLY A 138 10.71 -1.72 5.41
C GLY A 138 11.09 -2.04 6.86
N LEU A 139 11.97 -3.01 7.10
CA LEU A 139 12.47 -3.32 8.44
C LEU A 139 13.65 -2.40 8.82
N ASP A 140 13.62 -1.93 10.05
CA ASP A 140 14.68 -1.12 10.63
C ASP A 140 15.69 -2.02 11.33
N VAL A 141 16.89 -2.11 10.75
CA VAL A 141 18.04 -2.77 11.38
C VAL A 141 18.72 -1.75 12.29
N GLU A 142 18.77 -2.02 13.59
CA GLU A 142 19.26 -1.09 14.61
C GLU A 142 20.72 -1.35 15.01
N ALA A 143 21.22 -2.57 14.79
CA ALA A 143 22.60 -2.95 15.04
C ALA A 143 22.99 -4.19 14.20
N VAL A 144 24.29 -4.32 13.93
CA VAL A 144 24.88 -5.53 13.36
C VAL A 144 25.83 -6.15 14.38
N LEU A 145 25.67 -7.45 14.65
CA LEU A 145 26.53 -8.20 15.56
C LEU A 145 27.31 -9.27 14.81
N LEU A 146 28.60 -9.42 15.13
CA LEU A 146 29.50 -10.39 14.50
C LEU A 146 30.36 -11.07 15.57
N PHE A 147 30.78 -12.32 15.31
CA PHE A 147 31.88 -12.89 16.08
C PHE A 147 33.20 -12.23 15.68
N GLN A 148 34.07 -12.01 16.66
CA GLN A 148 35.45 -11.64 16.39
C GLN A 148 36.14 -12.75 15.60
N ASN A 149 36.87 -12.35 14.56
CA ASN A 149 37.66 -13.25 13.74
C ASN A 149 38.96 -12.54 13.38
N ALA A 150 40.07 -12.97 14.00
CA ALA A 150 41.38 -12.39 13.79
C ALA A 150 41.97 -12.69 12.41
N THR A 151 41.42 -13.65 11.67
CA THR A 151 41.92 -14.02 10.33
C THR A 151 41.36 -13.09 9.26
N TYR A 152 40.03 -12.86 9.28
CA TYR A 152 39.35 -12.13 8.22
C TYR A 152 39.00 -10.69 8.60
N GLU A 153 38.83 -10.42 9.89
CA GLU A 153 38.59 -9.08 10.43
C GLU A 153 37.42 -8.32 9.75
N ASN A 154 36.42 -9.04 9.24
CA ASN A 154 35.25 -8.48 8.51
C ASN A 154 34.60 -7.27 9.23
N HIS A 155 34.61 -7.31 10.56
CA HIS A 155 34.03 -6.27 11.40
C HIS A 155 34.68 -4.88 11.20
N LEU A 156 35.96 -4.80 10.82
CA LEU A 156 36.64 -3.53 10.55
C LEU A 156 35.98 -2.80 9.37
N TYR A 157 35.85 -3.50 8.24
CA TYR A 157 35.18 -2.97 7.05
C TYR A 157 33.70 -2.68 7.32
N LEU A 158 32.98 -3.63 7.94
CA LEU A 158 31.55 -3.47 8.19
C LEU A 158 31.25 -2.32 9.15
N LYS A 159 32.11 -2.05 10.15
CA LYS A 159 31.97 -0.89 11.05
C LYS A 159 31.95 0.43 10.29
N ASP A 160 32.90 0.63 9.36
CA ASP A 160 32.97 1.87 8.60
C ASP A 160 31.83 1.94 7.57
N TYR A 161 31.56 0.84 6.85
CA TYR A 161 30.45 0.76 5.90
C TYR A 161 29.11 1.14 6.53
N PHE A 162 28.73 0.52 7.64
CA PHE A 162 27.43 0.76 8.26
C PHE A 162 27.36 2.11 9.00
N ARG A 163 28.49 2.64 9.47
CA ARG A 163 28.54 4.00 10.01
C ARG A 163 28.26 5.04 8.92
N GLU A 164 28.91 4.90 7.76
CA GLU A 164 28.81 5.86 6.66
C GLU A 164 27.48 5.76 5.90
N HIS A 165 27.01 4.54 5.63
CA HIS A 165 25.86 4.32 4.75
C HIS A 165 24.52 4.16 5.47
N ALA A 166 24.52 3.83 6.77
CA ALA A 166 23.29 3.50 7.50
C ALA A 166 23.18 4.16 8.89
N GLY A 167 24.28 4.69 9.45
CA GLY A 167 24.28 5.24 10.81
C GLY A 167 23.94 4.20 11.89
N ILE A 168 24.29 2.92 11.66
CA ILE A 168 24.03 1.82 12.60
C ILE A 168 25.34 1.26 13.17
N PRO A 169 25.38 0.93 14.48
CA PRO A 169 26.56 0.35 15.10
C PRO A 169 26.80 -1.08 14.62
N VAL A 170 28.08 -1.43 14.53
CA VAL A 170 28.53 -2.80 14.31
C VAL A 170 29.38 -3.20 15.50
N GLU A 171 28.91 -4.18 16.26
CA GLU A 171 29.58 -4.66 17.47
C GLU A 171 30.06 -6.10 17.30
N THR A 172 31.06 -6.45 18.09
CA THR A 172 31.67 -7.78 18.03
C THR A 172 31.69 -8.45 19.40
N VAL A 173 31.37 -9.74 19.43
CA VAL A 173 31.50 -10.59 20.61
C VAL A 173 32.54 -11.67 20.36
N THR A 174 33.16 -12.22 21.42
CA THR A 174 34.14 -13.30 21.24
C THR A 174 33.45 -14.53 20.64
N ALA A 175 34.16 -15.36 19.87
CA ALA A 175 33.57 -16.60 19.37
C ALA A 175 33.31 -17.57 20.54
N PRO A 176 32.21 -18.35 20.50
CA PRO A 176 31.98 -19.39 21.49
C PRO A 176 33.10 -20.45 21.42
N PRO A 177 33.38 -21.16 22.53
CA PRO A 177 34.34 -22.25 22.52
C PRO A 177 33.94 -23.33 21.50
N GLU A 178 34.94 -23.97 20.89
CA GLU A 178 34.68 -25.13 20.05
C GLU A 178 34.01 -26.24 20.84
N ARG A 179 33.13 -26.97 20.16
CA ARG A 179 32.37 -28.05 20.79
C ARG A 179 33.32 -29.13 21.29
N HIS A 180 33.16 -29.50 22.56
CA HIS A 180 33.91 -30.60 23.16
C HIS A 180 33.13 -31.91 23.09
N GLU A 181 33.83 -33.05 23.03
CA GLU A 181 33.19 -34.38 22.96
C GLU A 181 32.48 -34.75 24.26
N ASP A 182 33.06 -34.37 25.41
CA ASP A 182 32.44 -34.52 26.73
C ASP A 182 31.29 -33.50 26.91
N PRO A 183 30.02 -33.97 27.03
CA PRO A 183 28.87 -33.09 27.18
C PRO A 183 28.88 -32.23 28.46
N GLN A 184 29.45 -32.72 29.56
CA GLN A 184 29.48 -31.96 30.82
C GLN A 184 30.48 -30.81 30.74
N TYR A 185 31.66 -31.09 30.18
CA TYR A 185 32.67 -30.07 29.92
C TYR A 185 32.17 -29.04 28.89
N ASP A 186 31.59 -29.50 27.77
CA ASP A 186 31.01 -28.63 26.73
C ASP A 186 29.96 -27.68 27.32
N HIS A 187 29.09 -28.21 28.18
CA HIS A 187 28.09 -27.42 28.89
C HIS A 187 28.72 -26.38 29.82
N GLY A 188 29.69 -26.78 30.64
CA GLY A 188 30.39 -25.86 31.56
C GLY A 188 31.16 -24.75 30.83
N ALA A 189 31.85 -25.10 29.75
CA ALA A 189 32.59 -24.14 28.91
C ALA A 189 31.66 -23.12 28.25
N LEU A 190 30.52 -23.59 27.73
CA LEU A 190 29.53 -22.72 27.11
C LEU A 190 28.81 -21.82 28.14
N LEU A 191 28.54 -22.33 29.34
CA LEU A 191 27.96 -21.52 30.43
C LEU A 191 28.92 -20.40 30.85
N ALA A 192 30.19 -20.72 31.07
CA ALA A 192 31.22 -19.73 31.41
C ALA A 192 31.39 -18.68 30.31
N TYR A 193 31.28 -19.08 29.04
CA TYR A 193 31.24 -18.15 27.91
C TYR A 193 30.03 -17.20 28.00
N TYR A 194 28.82 -17.72 28.23
CA TYR A 194 27.63 -16.88 28.36
C TYR A 194 27.72 -15.92 29.54
N GLU A 195 28.20 -16.37 30.70
CA GLU A 195 28.38 -15.51 31.88
C GLU A 195 29.32 -14.33 31.60
N ARG A 196 30.45 -14.62 30.94
CA ARG A 196 31.41 -13.59 30.54
C ARG A 196 30.82 -12.61 29.52
N GLU A 197 30.24 -13.12 28.44
CA GLU A 197 29.76 -12.25 27.35
C GLU A 197 28.50 -11.47 27.74
N SER A 198 27.58 -12.05 28.52
CA SER A 198 26.42 -11.33 29.06
C SER A 198 26.80 -10.21 30.02
N SER A 199 27.94 -10.36 30.71
CA SER A 199 28.52 -9.34 31.58
C SER A 199 29.40 -8.33 30.83
N SER A 200 29.59 -8.49 29.51
CA SER A 200 30.50 -7.64 28.73
C SER A 200 29.96 -6.22 28.55
N GLU A 201 30.85 -5.25 28.43
CA GLU A 201 30.49 -3.87 28.08
C GLU A 201 29.79 -3.78 26.72
N THR A 202 30.18 -4.63 25.77
CA THR A 202 29.56 -4.72 24.44
C THR A 202 28.08 -5.09 24.53
N ALA A 203 27.74 -6.17 25.26
CA ALA A 203 26.35 -6.61 25.40
C ALA A 203 25.49 -5.53 26.07
N HIS A 204 25.99 -4.91 27.14
CA HIS A 204 25.31 -3.80 27.81
C HIS A 204 25.16 -2.57 26.91
N GLY A 205 26.19 -2.24 26.13
CA GLY A 205 26.19 -1.14 25.17
C GLY A 205 25.12 -1.30 24.10
N VAL A 206 25.04 -2.49 23.49
CA VAL A 206 24.03 -2.81 22.48
C VAL A 206 22.63 -2.68 23.07
N LEU A 207 22.36 -3.27 24.24
CA LEU A 207 21.05 -3.17 24.89
C LEU A 207 20.69 -1.72 25.23
N LYS A 208 21.64 -0.94 25.76
CA LYS A 208 21.41 0.48 26.07
C LYS A 208 21.08 1.29 24.81
N ASP A 209 21.75 1.01 23.69
CA ASP A 209 21.48 1.68 22.43
C ASP A 209 20.13 1.31 21.82
N LEU A 210 19.75 0.03 21.88
CA LEU A 210 18.42 -0.42 21.48
C LEU A 210 17.32 0.27 22.31
N ASP A 211 17.54 0.47 23.61
CA ASP A 211 16.56 1.09 24.52
C ASP A 211 16.40 2.57 24.20
N ARG A 212 17.53 3.25 24.01
CA ARG A 212 17.57 4.64 23.58
C ARG A 212 16.87 4.83 22.23
N ARG A 213 17.14 3.98 21.24
CA ARG A 213 16.49 4.02 19.91
C ARG A 213 14.99 3.74 20.01
N GLY A 214 14.59 2.72 20.79
CA GLY A 214 13.18 2.42 21.06
C GLY A 214 12.43 3.60 21.68
N LYS A 215 12.96 4.18 22.76
CA LYS A 215 12.40 5.39 23.38
C LYS A 215 12.33 6.57 22.41
N SER A 216 13.37 6.78 21.60
CA SER A 216 13.39 7.86 20.60
C SER A 216 12.31 7.67 19.52
N ARG A 217 12.10 6.43 19.07
CA ARG A 217 11.03 6.10 18.11
C ARG A 217 9.65 6.41 18.69
N ILE A 218 9.38 5.95 19.92
CA ILE A 218 8.10 6.19 20.60
C ILE A 218 7.86 7.70 20.76
N ALA A 219 8.83 8.43 21.32
CA ALA A 219 8.74 9.87 21.50
C ALA A 219 8.54 10.61 20.16
N ARG A 220 9.17 10.13 19.08
CA ARG A 220 8.96 10.68 17.74
C ARG A 220 7.52 10.49 17.28
N LEU A 221 6.96 9.28 17.39
CA LEU A 221 5.58 8.96 17.02
C LEU A 221 4.58 9.85 17.77
N GLU A 222 4.73 9.96 19.08
CA GLU A 222 3.86 10.75 19.96
C GLU A 222 3.87 12.24 19.62
N ASN A 223 5.01 12.76 19.14
CA ASN A 223 5.18 14.17 18.78
C ASN A 223 4.91 14.49 17.29
N MET A 224 4.66 13.48 16.45
CA MET A 224 4.34 13.70 15.03
C MET A 224 3.14 14.62 14.83
N PRO A 225 2.00 14.48 15.56
CA PRO A 225 0.83 15.33 15.36
C PRO A 225 1.10 16.81 15.58
N GLN A 226 1.77 17.17 16.67
CA GLN A 226 2.12 18.56 17.00
C GLN A 226 3.11 19.14 16.00
N SER A 227 4.02 18.31 15.48
CA SER A 227 4.95 18.72 14.44
C SER A 227 4.23 18.92 13.11
N ALA A 228 3.31 18.02 12.74
CA ALA A 228 2.53 18.10 11.51
C ALA A 228 1.62 19.33 11.51
N SER A 229 0.90 19.60 12.60
CA SER A 229 -0.01 20.75 12.72
C SER A 229 0.70 22.10 12.57
N LYS A 230 2.01 22.16 12.86
CA LYS A 230 2.83 23.37 12.73
C LYS A 230 3.46 23.54 11.35
N ASN A 231 3.80 22.43 10.70
CA ASN A 231 4.70 22.43 9.56
C ASN A 231 4.05 21.97 8.25
N ILE A 232 2.85 21.39 8.28
CA ILE A 232 2.20 20.78 7.11
C ILE A 232 0.87 21.44 6.83
N TRP A 233 0.66 21.84 5.58
CA TRP A 233 -0.65 22.24 5.07
C TRP A 233 -1.30 21.05 4.35
N CYS A 234 -2.17 20.33 5.05
CA CYS A 234 -2.92 19.19 4.50
C CYS A 234 -3.90 19.63 3.40
N PRO A 235 -3.93 18.92 2.26
CA PRO A 235 -4.89 19.17 1.18
C PRO A 235 -6.33 18.88 1.65
N PHE A 236 -7.31 19.57 1.06
CA PHE A 236 -8.75 19.41 1.36
C PHE A 236 -9.13 19.46 2.85
N THR A 237 -8.32 20.11 3.68
CA THR A 237 -8.51 20.13 5.13
C THR A 237 -8.61 21.56 5.63
N GLN A 238 -9.65 21.87 6.42
CA GLN A 238 -9.77 23.17 7.08
C GLN A 238 -8.75 23.27 8.23
N GLN A 239 -7.62 23.94 7.96
CA GLN A 239 -6.47 24.00 8.88
C GLN A 239 -6.83 24.57 10.26
N LYS A 240 -7.73 25.54 10.34
CA LYS A 240 -8.16 26.11 11.63
C LYS A 240 -8.89 25.11 12.53
N LEU A 241 -9.45 24.05 11.95
CA LEU A 241 -10.17 22.99 12.67
C LEU A 241 -9.31 21.73 12.86
N LEU A 242 -8.10 21.69 12.29
CA LEU A 242 -7.18 20.56 12.41
C LEU A 242 -6.29 20.76 13.63
N THR A 243 -6.70 20.16 14.74
CA THR A 243 -5.90 20.13 15.98
C THR A 243 -5.03 18.86 16.01
N PRO A 244 -3.92 18.84 16.77
CA PRO A 244 -3.03 17.68 16.84
C PRO A 244 -3.73 16.37 17.20
N ASP A 245 -4.72 16.39 18.09
CA ASP A 245 -5.50 15.21 18.50
C ASP A 245 -6.34 14.60 17.35
N ARG A 246 -6.57 15.35 16.27
CA ARG A 246 -7.28 14.88 15.08
C ARG A 246 -6.36 14.35 13.98
N ILE A 247 -5.05 14.42 14.17
CA ILE A 247 -4.06 13.92 13.19
C ILE A 247 -3.72 12.48 13.55
N SER A 248 -4.16 11.55 12.71
CA SER A 248 -3.77 10.13 12.83
C SER A 248 -2.31 9.93 12.47
N VAL A 249 -1.54 9.30 13.37
CA VAL A 249 -0.15 8.91 13.10
C VAL A 249 -0.14 7.50 12.53
N ILE A 250 0.26 7.36 11.27
CA ILE A 250 0.48 6.07 10.61
C ILE A 250 1.99 5.76 10.68
N ASP A 251 2.37 4.72 11.40
CA ASP A 251 3.77 4.24 11.48
C ASP A 251 4.13 3.41 10.24
N SER A 252 3.23 2.53 9.83
CA SER A 252 3.44 1.61 8.72
C SER A 252 2.12 1.11 8.12
N ALA A 253 2.22 0.38 7.02
CA ALA A 253 1.08 -0.20 6.33
C ALA A 253 1.47 -1.53 5.66
N ASN A 254 0.59 -2.53 5.74
CA ASN A 254 0.78 -3.83 5.10
C ASN A 254 -0.58 -4.45 4.74
N GLY A 255 -0.71 -5.00 3.53
CA GLY A 255 -1.99 -5.49 3.03
C GLY A 255 -3.01 -4.36 3.03
N ASP A 256 -4.19 -4.56 3.61
CA ASP A 256 -5.24 -3.52 3.64
C ASP A 256 -5.26 -2.72 4.95
N PHE A 257 -4.21 -2.82 5.77
CA PHE A 257 -4.17 -2.23 7.10
C PHE A 257 -3.00 -1.26 7.29
N PHE A 258 -3.28 -0.16 7.97
CA PHE A 258 -2.29 0.69 8.63
C PHE A 258 -1.95 0.15 10.02
N GLN A 259 -0.77 0.49 10.51
CA GLN A 259 -0.45 0.49 11.95
C GLN A 259 -0.47 1.94 12.43
N VAL A 260 -1.46 2.27 13.26
CA VAL A 260 -1.69 3.63 13.74
C VAL A 260 -1.38 3.76 15.23
N LEU A 261 -0.86 4.91 15.64
CA LEU A 261 -0.66 5.22 17.05
C LEU A 261 -2.01 5.24 17.77
N THR A 262 -2.11 4.49 18.87
CA THR A 262 -3.30 4.48 19.73
C THR A 262 -3.45 5.85 20.41
N PRO A 263 -4.58 6.55 20.27
CA PRO A 263 -4.79 7.84 20.93
C PRO A 263 -4.79 7.68 22.46
N ALA A 264 -4.12 8.59 23.16
CA ALA A 264 -4.03 8.57 24.63
C ALA A 264 -5.41 8.65 25.35
N ALA A 265 -6.45 9.10 24.65
CA ALA A 265 -7.82 9.25 25.18
C ALA A 265 -8.76 8.09 24.83
N ALA A 266 -8.30 7.03 24.16
CA ALA A 266 -9.15 5.88 23.86
C ALA A 266 -9.54 5.16 25.16
N PRO A 267 -10.84 4.99 25.47
CA PRO A 267 -11.27 4.18 26.60
C PRO A 267 -10.97 2.72 26.28
N SER A 268 -9.79 2.25 26.69
CA SER A 268 -9.46 0.84 26.65
C SER A 268 -9.92 0.23 27.97
N PRO A 269 -10.66 -0.90 27.97
CA PRO A 269 -10.77 -1.70 29.18
C PRO A 269 -9.34 -2.03 29.63
N ALA A 270 -9.01 -1.61 30.85
CA ALA A 270 -7.72 -1.72 31.52
C ALA A 270 -6.62 -2.54 30.79
N ASN A 271 -5.53 -1.87 30.39
CA ASN A 271 -4.22 -2.46 30.08
C ASN A 271 -4.07 -3.42 28.87
N GLU A 272 -5.02 -3.48 27.92
CA GLU A 272 -4.94 -4.45 26.79
C GLU A 272 -4.53 -3.86 25.42
N SER A 273 -4.48 -2.55 25.23
CA SER A 273 -4.16 -1.96 23.91
C SER A 273 -2.68 -1.60 23.78
N GLY A 274 -2.00 -2.16 22.79
CA GLY A 274 -0.63 -1.80 22.43
C GLY A 274 -0.49 -0.33 21.95
N LEU A 275 0.76 0.14 21.88
CA LEU A 275 1.09 1.49 21.40
C LEU A 275 0.57 1.73 19.97
N LEU A 276 0.66 0.70 19.12
CA LEU A 276 0.14 0.71 17.76
C LEU A 276 -1.05 -0.25 17.67
N GLN A 277 -2.01 0.09 16.83
CA GLN A 277 -3.17 -0.74 16.52
C GLN A 277 -3.39 -0.82 15.00
N PRO A 278 -3.90 -1.96 14.50
CA PRO A 278 -4.27 -2.07 13.10
C PRO A 278 -5.51 -1.22 12.80
N ALA A 279 -5.50 -0.49 11.69
CA ALA A 279 -6.65 0.22 11.15
C ALA A 279 -6.86 -0.15 9.69
N PHE A 280 -8.05 -0.63 9.33
CA PHE A 280 -8.38 -0.98 7.94
C PHE A 280 -8.46 0.28 7.08
N ASP A 281 -7.79 0.27 5.93
CA ASP A 281 -7.82 1.37 4.97
C ASP A 281 -9.09 1.32 4.11
N GLY A 282 -10.23 1.66 4.72
CA GLY A 282 -11.52 1.74 4.01
C GLY A 282 -11.59 2.83 2.95
N SER A 283 -10.63 3.77 2.94
CA SER A 283 -10.52 4.81 1.92
C SER A 283 -9.68 4.39 0.71
N ALA A 284 -9.01 3.24 0.81
CA ALA A 284 -7.99 2.78 -0.13
C ALA A 284 -6.94 3.87 -0.41
N SER A 285 -6.56 4.64 0.62
CA SER A 285 -5.65 5.78 0.56
C SER A 285 -5.95 6.67 -0.65
N TRP A 286 -7.17 7.22 -0.68
CA TRP A 286 -7.67 8.03 -1.79
C TRP A 286 -7.90 7.22 -3.08
N TRP A 287 -8.47 6.02 -2.94
CA TRP A 287 -8.79 5.11 -4.05
C TRP A 287 -7.58 4.68 -4.90
N THR A 288 -6.38 4.73 -4.34
CA THR A 288 -5.13 4.32 -4.99
C THR A 288 -4.74 2.88 -4.69
N GLN A 289 -5.20 2.34 -3.55
CA GLN A 289 -4.85 0.99 -3.12
C GLN A 289 -5.68 -0.08 -3.83
N GLY A 290 -5.03 -1.22 -4.10
CA GLY A 290 -5.66 -2.38 -4.73
C GLY A 290 -4.80 -3.66 -4.76
N LEU A 291 -3.48 -3.55 -4.55
CA LEU A 291 -2.56 -4.69 -4.42
C LEU A 291 -2.02 -4.86 -2.99
N GLY A 292 -2.60 -4.13 -2.03
CA GLY A 292 -2.16 -4.00 -0.65
C GLY A 292 -0.91 -3.12 -0.48
N HIS A 293 -0.79 -2.55 0.71
CA HIS A 293 0.36 -1.81 1.19
C HIS A 293 1.58 -2.71 1.41
N GLY A 294 2.78 -2.15 1.25
CA GLY A 294 4.03 -2.85 1.57
C GLY A 294 4.32 -4.09 0.71
N ASN A 295 3.82 -4.13 -0.53
CA ASN A 295 3.98 -5.29 -1.40
C ASN A 295 5.47 -5.50 -1.79
N PRO A 296 6.09 -6.64 -1.43
CA PRO A 296 7.53 -6.86 -1.65
C PRO A 296 7.89 -6.95 -3.15
N ARG A 297 6.96 -7.40 -4.01
CA ARG A 297 7.21 -7.45 -5.47
C ARG A 297 7.26 -6.05 -6.07
N LEU A 298 6.33 -5.17 -5.68
CA LEU A 298 6.32 -3.78 -6.15
C LEU A 298 7.55 -3.02 -5.62
N THR A 299 7.91 -3.25 -4.36
CA THR A 299 9.08 -2.61 -3.75
C THR A 299 10.38 -3.02 -4.46
N LEU A 300 10.54 -4.31 -4.76
CA LEU A 300 11.71 -4.80 -5.50
C LEU A 300 11.73 -4.27 -6.94
N ALA A 301 10.57 -4.22 -7.63
CA ALA A 301 10.49 -3.67 -8.98
C ALA A 301 10.84 -2.17 -9.01
N ALA A 302 10.38 -1.40 -8.02
CA ALA A 302 10.72 0.01 -7.88
C ALA A 302 12.21 0.22 -7.58
N ALA A 303 12.79 -0.56 -6.66
CA ALA A 303 14.22 -0.52 -6.34
C ALA A 303 15.08 -0.87 -7.57
N TYR A 304 14.70 -1.90 -8.33
CA TYR A 304 15.37 -2.26 -9.58
C TYR A 304 15.28 -1.13 -10.62
N ALA A 305 14.10 -0.54 -10.83
CA ALA A 305 13.93 0.55 -11.77
C ALA A 305 14.75 1.79 -11.36
N ALA A 306 14.77 2.11 -10.07
CA ALA A 306 15.58 3.20 -9.53
C ALA A 306 17.08 2.97 -9.73
N GLY A 307 17.58 1.76 -9.43
CA GLY A 307 18.98 1.40 -9.62
C GLY A 307 19.41 1.33 -11.08
N ARG A 308 18.51 0.94 -11.99
CA ARG A 308 18.81 0.82 -13.43
C ARG A 308 18.67 2.13 -14.20
N TYR A 309 17.68 2.96 -13.86
CA TYR A 309 17.30 4.12 -14.67
C TYR A 309 17.27 5.44 -13.89
N GLY A 310 16.86 5.43 -12.63
CA GLY A 310 16.46 6.67 -11.95
C GLY A 310 15.36 7.37 -12.75
N HIS A 311 15.62 8.63 -13.14
CA HIS A 311 14.81 9.36 -14.12
C HIS A 311 15.64 9.68 -15.36
N VAL A 312 15.12 9.35 -16.54
CA VAL A 312 15.73 9.63 -17.85
C VAL A 312 14.74 10.37 -18.75
N MET A 313 15.26 11.18 -19.66
CA MET A 313 14.45 11.92 -20.63
C MET A 313 13.55 10.98 -21.44
N PHE A 314 12.29 11.37 -21.64
CA PHE A 314 11.32 10.62 -22.46
C PHE A 314 11.05 11.26 -23.83
N ALA A 315 11.28 12.57 -23.98
CA ALA A 315 11.12 13.24 -25.26
C ALA A 315 12.11 12.66 -26.28
N GLU A 316 11.58 12.08 -27.35
CA GLU A 316 12.36 11.42 -28.43
C GLU A 316 13.27 10.26 -27.94
N ALA A 317 13.00 9.73 -26.75
CA ALA A 317 13.73 8.64 -26.14
C ALA A 317 12.75 7.56 -25.64
N ILE A 318 13.25 6.32 -25.53
CA ILE A 318 12.43 5.20 -25.09
C ILE A 318 13.23 4.28 -24.18
N HIS A 319 12.54 3.69 -23.21
CA HIS A 319 13.10 2.71 -22.28
C HIS A 319 12.07 1.62 -21.98
N GLU A 320 12.59 0.45 -21.60
CA GLU A 320 11.81 -0.78 -21.47
C GLU A 320 10.53 -0.63 -20.62
N PRO A 321 10.55 -0.02 -19.41
CA PRO A 321 9.33 0.10 -18.60
C PRO A 321 8.20 0.90 -19.27
N ALA A 322 8.52 1.95 -20.02
CA ALA A 322 7.51 2.77 -20.69
C ALA A 322 6.94 2.03 -21.91
N LEU A 323 7.78 1.42 -22.73
CA LEU A 323 7.32 0.65 -23.89
C LEU A 323 6.42 -0.53 -23.46
N ALA A 324 6.89 -1.33 -22.51
CA ALA A 324 6.14 -2.48 -22.00
C ALA A 324 4.80 -2.07 -21.38
N LEU A 325 4.75 -0.94 -20.65
CA LEU A 325 3.49 -0.42 -20.11
C LEU A 325 2.55 0.04 -21.23
N ALA A 326 3.06 0.72 -22.27
CA ALA A 326 2.24 1.17 -23.39
C ALA A 326 1.60 -0.02 -24.12
N GLU A 327 2.39 -1.04 -24.45
CA GLU A 327 1.90 -2.26 -25.08
C GLU A 327 0.89 -3.00 -24.21
N LYS A 328 1.17 -3.12 -22.91
CA LYS A 328 0.26 -3.76 -21.95
C LYS A 328 -1.07 -3.02 -21.83
N LEU A 329 -1.06 -1.69 -21.82
CA LEU A 329 -2.28 -0.88 -21.78
C LEU A 329 -3.09 -1.04 -23.07
N LEU A 330 -2.46 -0.89 -24.23
CA LEU A 330 -3.13 -0.95 -25.53
C LEU A 330 -3.72 -2.34 -25.81
N HIS A 331 -2.95 -3.41 -25.56
CA HIS A 331 -3.42 -4.78 -25.79
C HIS A 331 -4.34 -5.28 -24.67
N GLY A 332 -4.04 -4.96 -23.41
CA GLY A 332 -4.78 -5.46 -22.25
C GLY A 332 -6.18 -4.87 -22.11
N MET A 333 -6.41 -3.64 -22.55
CA MET A 333 -7.75 -3.03 -22.53
C MET A 333 -8.70 -3.62 -23.60
N GLY A 334 -8.18 -4.31 -24.62
CA GLY A 334 -8.99 -4.92 -25.68
C GLY A 334 -9.86 -3.92 -26.46
N ASN A 335 -9.50 -2.63 -26.47
CA ASN A 335 -10.25 -1.59 -27.16
C ASN A 335 -9.50 -1.14 -28.42
N PRO A 336 -9.91 -1.59 -29.62
CA PRO A 336 -9.17 -1.34 -30.87
C PRO A 336 -9.12 0.14 -31.27
N ARG A 337 -9.91 1.00 -30.62
CA ARG A 337 -9.89 2.46 -30.84
C ARG A 337 -8.69 3.14 -30.19
N LEU A 338 -8.04 2.49 -29.22
CA LEU A 338 -6.87 3.03 -28.53
C LEU A 338 -5.60 2.54 -29.23
N THR A 339 -4.79 3.46 -29.74
CA THR A 339 -3.60 3.13 -30.54
C THR A 339 -2.31 3.79 -30.04
N ARG A 340 -2.40 4.69 -29.06
CA ARG A 340 -1.27 5.47 -28.52
C ARG A 340 -1.46 5.71 -27.02
N VAL A 341 -0.35 5.84 -26.30
CA VAL A 341 -0.30 6.23 -24.89
C VAL A 341 0.48 7.53 -24.77
N PHE A 342 -0.05 8.46 -23.97
CA PHE A 342 0.62 9.70 -23.58
C PHE A 342 0.79 9.67 -22.05
N TYR A 343 2.02 9.78 -21.55
CA TYR A 343 2.31 9.71 -20.12
C TYR A 343 2.26 11.09 -19.47
N THR A 344 1.69 11.15 -18.27
CA THR A 344 1.68 12.30 -17.36
C THR A 344 1.78 11.80 -15.92
N ASP A 345 1.87 12.72 -14.96
CA ASP A 345 2.18 12.37 -13.57
C ASP A 345 0.98 11.87 -12.76
N ASN A 346 -0.23 12.36 -13.04
CA ASN A 346 -1.42 12.04 -12.26
C ASN A 346 -2.73 12.17 -13.07
N GLY A 347 -3.86 11.89 -12.41
CA GLY A 347 -5.19 11.96 -13.03
C GLY A 347 -5.55 13.35 -13.59
N SER A 348 -5.20 14.44 -12.89
CA SER A 348 -5.52 15.80 -13.34
C SER A 348 -4.74 16.20 -14.59
N THR A 349 -3.43 15.97 -14.59
CA THR A 349 -2.56 16.22 -15.76
C THR A 349 -2.94 15.35 -16.96
N GLY A 350 -3.34 14.09 -16.71
CA GLY A 350 -3.86 13.21 -17.75
C GLY A 350 -5.17 13.73 -18.36
N CYS A 351 -6.10 14.21 -17.53
CA CYS A 351 -7.36 14.80 -18.00
C CYS A 351 -7.13 16.11 -18.76
N GLU A 352 -6.18 16.95 -18.36
CA GLU A 352 -5.82 18.15 -19.14
C GLU A 352 -5.29 17.79 -20.55
N VAL A 353 -4.43 16.79 -20.66
CA VAL A 353 -3.95 16.32 -21.98
C VAL A 353 -5.12 15.77 -22.79
N ALA A 354 -5.98 14.96 -22.18
CA ALA A 354 -7.15 14.39 -22.84
C ALA A 354 -8.09 15.49 -23.39
N VAL A 355 -8.38 16.53 -22.62
CA VAL A 355 -9.27 17.62 -23.08
C VAL A 355 -8.60 18.45 -24.19
N LYS A 356 -7.29 18.72 -24.10
CA LYS A 356 -6.53 19.38 -25.17
C LYS A 356 -6.61 18.60 -26.48
N MET A 357 -6.42 17.28 -26.41
CA MET A 357 -6.54 16.39 -27.57
C MET A 357 -7.96 16.36 -28.15
N ALA A 358 -8.98 16.24 -27.29
CA ALA A 358 -10.38 16.21 -27.71
C ALA A 358 -10.80 17.51 -28.42
N LEU A 359 -10.51 18.66 -27.82
CA LEU A 359 -10.82 19.98 -28.40
C LEU A 359 -10.09 20.22 -29.72
N ARG A 360 -8.82 19.82 -29.84
CA ARG A 360 -8.08 19.91 -31.10
C ARG A 360 -8.69 19.03 -32.18
N ALA A 361 -9.05 17.80 -31.84
CA ALA A 361 -9.71 16.88 -32.77
C ALA A 361 -11.06 17.42 -33.24
N ALA A 362 -11.88 17.97 -32.34
CA ALA A 362 -13.16 18.60 -32.68
C ALA A 362 -12.95 19.79 -33.64
N ARG A 363 -12.02 20.68 -33.32
CA ARG A 363 -11.72 21.85 -34.15
C ARG A 363 -11.34 21.46 -35.58
N LEU A 364 -10.46 20.47 -35.73
CA LEU A 364 -10.06 19.95 -37.04
C LEU A 364 -11.24 19.30 -37.77
N ARG A 365 -12.02 18.47 -37.06
CA ARG A 365 -13.15 17.74 -37.63
C ARG A 365 -14.25 18.66 -38.17
N TYR A 366 -14.54 19.77 -37.48
CA TYR A 366 -15.62 20.67 -37.86
C TYR A 366 -15.18 21.92 -38.60
N GLY A 367 -13.88 22.07 -38.87
CA GLY A 367 -13.34 23.26 -39.53
C GLY A 367 -13.54 24.54 -38.73
N TRP A 368 -13.59 24.46 -37.41
CA TRP A 368 -13.78 25.63 -36.56
C TRP A 368 -12.50 26.47 -36.48
N ALA A 369 -12.63 27.80 -36.45
CA ALA A 369 -11.49 28.69 -36.31
C ALA A 369 -10.94 28.68 -34.87
N ALA A 370 -9.70 29.15 -34.71
CA ALA A 370 -9.05 29.22 -33.41
C ALA A 370 -9.77 30.17 -32.43
N SER A 371 -10.40 31.22 -32.95
CA SER A 371 -11.19 32.20 -32.21
C SER A 371 -12.54 31.68 -31.72
N GLU A 372 -13.02 30.57 -32.28
CA GLU A 372 -14.33 30.02 -31.92
C GLU A 372 -14.23 29.26 -30.61
N LYS A 373 -14.99 29.75 -29.61
CA LYS A 373 -15.06 29.14 -28.29
C LYS A 373 -15.68 27.75 -28.39
N MET A 374 -15.04 26.79 -27.75
CA MET A 374 -15.54 25.43 -27.60
C MET A 374 -15.71 25.13 -26.12
N GLU A 375 -16.72 24.34 -25.82
CA GLU A 375 -17.14 23.98 -24.48
C GLU A 375 -17.12 22.46 -24.30
N ILE A 376 -17.18 22.06 -23.04
CA ILE A 376 -17.17 20.67 -22.60
C ILE A 376 -18.59 20.26 -22.21
N LEU A 377 -18.92 19.01 -22.52
CA LEU A 377 -20.11 18.35 -21.98
C LEU A 377 -19.70 17.41 -20.86
N GLY A 378 -20.46 17.38 -19.78
CA GLY A 378 -20.24 16.45 -18.68
C GLY A 378 -21.52 16.13 -17.91
N LEU A 379 -21.36 15.51 -16.75
CA LEU A 379 -22.43 15.24 -15.80
C LEU A 379 -22.26 16.13 -14.57
N LYS A 380 -23.38 16.52 -13.95
CA LYS A 380 -23.33 17.21 -12.67
C LYS A 380 -22.66 16.35 -11.59
N GLY A 381 -21.88 16.95 -10.69
CA GLY A 381 -21.12 16.26 -9.65
C GLY A 381 -19.92 15.46 -10.17
N SER A 382 -19.60 15.52 -11.47
CA SER A 382 -18.43 14.82 -12.01
C SER A 382 -17.12 15.51 -11.66
N TYR A 383 -16.10 14.69 -11.38
CA TYR A 383 -14.78 15.11 -10.94
C TYR A 383 -13.69 14.62 -11.88
N HIS A 384 -12.80 15.54 -12.27
CA HIS A 384 -11.73 15.27 -13.23
C HIS A 384 -10.34 15.75 -12.76
N GLY A 385 -10.21 16.16 -11.50
CA GLY A 385 -8.97 16.68 -10.93
C GLY A 385 -8.97 18.18 -10.65
N ASP A 386 -7.90 18.65 -9.99
CA ASP A 386 -7.86 19.98 -9.38
C ASP A 386 -6.98 21.00 -10.13
N THR A 387 -6.36 20.60 -11.24
CA THR A 387 -5.69 21.56 -12.13
C THR A 387 -6.73 22.44 -12.83
N ILE A 388 -6.37 23.67 -13.19
CA ILE A 388 -7.36 24.64 -13.68
C ILE A 388 -8.10 24.16 -14.94
N GLY A 389 -7.41 23.45 -15.85
CA GLY A 389 -8.05 22.91 -17.06
C GLY A 389 -9.08 21.83 -16.76
N THR A 390 -8.86 21.02 -15.71
CA THR A 390 -9.79 19.99 -15.28
C THR A 390 -10.93 20.55 -14.45
N MET A 391 -10.67 21.56 -13.60
CA MET A 391 -11.72 22.28 -12.90
C MET A 391 -12.71 22.91 -13.88
N ASP A 392 -12.22 23.54 -14.94
CA ASP A 392 -13.05 24.11 -16.02
C ASP A 392 -13.92 23.07 -16.75
N CYS A 393 -13.62 21.78 -16.62
CA CYS A 393 -14.43 20.68 -17.14
C CYS A 393 -15.55 20.22 -16.20
N SER A 394 -15.60 20.72 -14.97
CA SER A 394 -16.61 20.38 -13.95
C SER A 394 -17.55 21.55 -13.68
N GLU A 395 -18.76 21.24 -13.23
CA GLU A 395 -19.77 22.26 -12.91
C GLU A 395 -19.36 23.10 -11.68
N PRO A 396 -19.95 24.29 -11.50
CA PRO A 396 -19.71 25.10 -10.31
C PRO A 396 -20.02 24.33 -9.03
N SER A 397 -19.06 24.33 -8.10
CA SER A 397 -19.14 23.65 -6.82
C SER A 397 -18.28 24.33 -5.76
N VAL A 398 -18.43 23.91 -4.50
CA VAL A 398 -17.63 24.43 -3.37
C VAL A 398 -16.12 24.28 -3.54
N PHE A 399 -15.66 23.42 -4.46
CA PHE A 399 -14.25 23.15 -4.72
C PHE A 399 -13.62 24.07 -5.77
N ASN A 400 -14.41 24.61 -6.71
CA ASN A 400 -13.90 25.40 -7.83
C ASN A 400 -14.39 26.85 -7.82
N GLU A 401 -15.54 27.16 -7.21
CA GLU A 401 -16.09 28.52 -7.15
C GLU A 401 -15.21 29.51 -6.38
N LYS A 402 -14.33 28.98 -5.50
CA LYS A 402 -13.38 29.78 -4.73
C LYS A 402 -12.03 29.96 -5.43
N VAL A 403 -11.91 29.52 -6.68
CA VAL A 403 -10.69 29.65 -7.46
C VAL A 403 -10.89 30.79 -8.46
N GLU A 404 -10.10 31.86 -8.34
CA GLU A 404 -10.37 33.17 -8.97
C GLU A 404 -10.44 33.14 -10.50
N TRP A 405 -9.78 32.17 -11.13
CA TRP A 405 -9.73 31.97 -12.58
C TRP A 405 -10.56 30.80 -13.10
N TYR A 406 -11.37 30.14 -12.25
CA TYR A 406 -12.33 29.14 -12.69
C TYR A 406 -13.42 29.80 -13.54
N GLN A 407 -13.78 29.18 -14.67
CA GLN A 407 -14.76 29.73 -15.61
C GLN A 407 -15.93 28.82 -15.89
N GLY A 408 -15.85 27.52 -15.56
CA GLY A 408 -16.88 26.54 -15.88
C GLY A 408 -17.17 26.50 -17.39
N LYS A 409 -16.27 25.93 -18.19
CA LYS A 409 -16.29 26.00 -19.66
C LYS A 409 -17.18 24.92 -20.29
N GLY A 410 -18.40 24.77 -19.81
CA GLY A 410 -19.22 23.63 -20.21
C GLY A 410 -20.71 23.69 -19.98
N PHE A 411 -21.34 22.56 -20.26
CA PHE A 411 -22.71 22.25 -19.88
C PHE A 411 -22.73 20.86 -19.25
N TRP A 412 -23.39 20.73 -18.11
CA TRP A 412 -23.47 19.49 -17.36
C TRP A 412 -24.91 19.02 -17.26
N PHE A 413 -25.13 17.77 -17.67
CA PHE A 413 -26.44 17.14 -17.61
C PHE A 413 -26.74 16.65 -16.20
N ASP A 414 -27.99 16.84 -15.77
CA ASP A 414 -28.58 16.04 -14.70
C ASP A 414 -28.76 14.58 -15.16
N TYR A 415 -28.82 13.66 -14.21
CA TYR A 415 -28.94 12.22 -14.46
C TYR A 415 -29.64 11.53 -13.28
N PRO A 416 -30.30 10.38 -13.52
CA PRO A 416 -30.70 9.46 -12.48
C PRO A 416 -29.52 8.75 -11.90
N SER A 417 -29.70 8.50 -10.63
CA SER A 417 -28.79 7.73 -9.81
C SER A 417 -29.36 6.35 -9.58
N ILE A 418 -28.47 5.37 -9.41
CA ILE A 418 -28.83 4.00 -9.03
C ILE A 418 -28.58 3.84 -7.53
N TRP A 419 -29.58 3.34 -6.81
CA TRP A 419 -29.51 3.08 -5.38
C TRP A 419 -29.95 1.65 -5.07
N CYS A 420 -29.39 1.05 -4.02
CA CYS A 420 -29.99 -0.11 -3.37
C CYS A 420 -30.82 0.39 -2.17
N ARG A 421 -32.14 0.17 -2.19
CA ARG A 421 -33.08 0.55 -1.13
C ARG A 421 -33.90 -0.68 -0.75
N ASP A 422 -33.87 -1.06 0.52
CA ASP A 422 -34.60 -2.23 1.06
C ASP A 422 -34.34 -3.53 0.25
N GLY A 423 -33.09 -3.74 -0.16
CA GLY A 423 -32.68 -4.91 -0.95
C GLY A 423 -33.07 -4.87 -2.43
N LYS A 424 -33.68 -3.78 -2.91
CA LYS A 424 -34.03 -3.58 -4.32
C LYS A 424 -33.20 -2.49 -4.97
N TRP A 425 -32.92 -2.66 -6.26
CA TRP A 425 -32.20 -1.67 -7.04
C TRP A 425 -33.16 -0.68 -7.67
N VAL A 426 -32.92 0.61 -7.50
CA VAL A 426 -33.79 1.69 -7.94
C VAL A 426 -32.99 2.66 -8.78
N VAL A 427 -33.43 2.88 -10.02
CA VAL A 427 -33.02 4.02 -10.83
C VAL A 427 -33.93 5.17 -10.45
N ASP A 428 -33.38 6.21 -9.85
CA ASP A 428 -34.10 7.34 -9.26
C ASP A 428 -33.91 8.60 -10.11
N THR A 429 -34.98 9.07 -10.76
CA THR A 429 -34.92 10.23 -11.65
C THR A 429 -35.14 11.53 -10.85
N PRO A 430 -34.21 12.52 -10.91
CA PRO A 430 -34.38 13.81 -10.26
C PRO A 430 -35.65 14.52 -10.72
N GLU A 431 -36.29 15.28 -9.83
CA GLU A 431 -37.54 16.03 -10.12
C GLU A 431 -37.46 16.85 -11.42
N ALA A 432 -36.32 17.52 -11.64
CA ALA A 432 -36.06 18.31 -12.83
C ALA A 432 -36.15 17.52 -14.15
N LEU A 433 -36.00 16.19 -14.10
CA LEU A 433 -36.02 15.28 -15.24
C LEU A 433 -37.27 14.41 -15.32
N GLN A 434 -38.10 14.33 -14.28
CA GLN A 434 -39.26 13.44 -14.24
C GLN A 434 -40.26 13.73 -15.38
N LYS A 435 -40.42 15.01 -15.76
CA LYS A 435 -41.29 15.38 -16.88
C LYS A 435 -40.85 14.75 -18.21
N ASP A 436 -39.55 14.67 -18.43
CA ASP A 436 -38.99 14.15 -19.69
C ASP A 436 -38.77 12.63 -19.62
N LEU A 437 -38.48 12.09 -18.43
CA LEU A 437 -37.89 10.77 -18.26
C LEU A 437 -38.70 9.81 -17.36
N GLY A 438 -39.74 10.30 -16.70
CA GLY A 438 -40.54 9.57 -15.72
C GLY A 438 -39.84 9.37 -14.38
N ASP A 439 -40.54 8.70 -13.45
CA ASP A 439 -40.12 8.57 -12.04
C ASP A 439 -38.95 7.58 -11.80
N GLY A 440 -38.48 6.91 -12.85
CA GLY A 440 -37.43 5.90 -12.76
C GLY A 440 -37.96 4.47 -12.81
N ALA A 441 -37.18 3.50 -12.30
CA ALA A 441 -37.50 2.08 -12.39
C ALA A 441 -36.90 1.27 -11.23
N LYS A 442 -37.55 0.15 -10.88
CA LYS A 442 -37.08 -0.80 -9.87
C LYS A 442 -36.62 -2.10 -10.52
N PHE A 443 -35.60 -2.71 -9.95
CA PHE A 443 -34.92 -3.91 -10.44
C PHE A 443 -34.63 -4.83 -9.26
N GLU A 444 -34.65 -6.14 -9.51
CA GLU A 444 -34.37 -7.14 -8.48
C GLU A 444 -32.86 -7.31 -8.26
N SER A 445 -32.03 -7.06 -9.29
CA SER A 445 -30.57 -7.13 -9.18
C SER A 445 -29.86 -5.97 -9.88
N LEU A 446 -28.60 -5.73 -9.48
CA LEU A 446 -27.72 -4.77 -10.15
C LEU A 446 -27.43 -5.18 -11.60
N SER A 447 -27.38 -6.49 -11.86
CA SER A 447 -27.19 -7.03 -13.20
C SER A 447 -28.31 -6.60 -14.15
N ASP A 448 -29.56 -6.58 -13.68
CA ASP A 448 -30.70 -6.13 -14.49
C ASP A 448 -30.60 -4.63 -14.82
N VAL A 449 -30.06 -3.83 -13.89
CA VAL A 449 -29.79 -2.40 -14.14
C VAL A 449 -28.76 -2.24 -15.27
N PHE A 450 -27.77 -3.13 -15.36
CA PHE A 450 -26.70 -3.09 -16.36
C PHE A 450 -26.94 -3.98 -17.59
N ASP A 451 -28.11 -4.60 -17.72
CA ASP A 451 -28.50 -5.36 -18.92
C ASP A 451 -28.83 -4.41 -20.08
N LEU A 452 -27.77 -3.99 -20.79
CA LEU A 452 -27.89 -3.06 -21.91
C LEU A 452 -28.76 -3.61 -23.05
N SER A 453 -28.73 -4.91 -23.28
CA SER A 453 -29.44 -5.55 -24.40
C SER A 453 -30.94 -5.34 -24.27
N ASN A 454 -31.47 -5.54 -23.06
CA ASN A 454 -32.88 -5.33 -22.78
C ASN A 454 -33.19 -3.85 -22.55
N ARG A 455 -32.34 -3.13 -21.81
CA ARG A 455 -32.62 -1.73 -21.47
C ARG A 455 -32.61 -0.78 -22.66
N THR A 456 -31.83 -1.08 -23.70
CA THR A 456 -31.79 -0.28 -24.95
C THR A 456 -33.06 -0.37 -25.78
N GLN A 457 -33.94 -1.32 -25.51
CA GLN A 457 -35.20 -1.51 -26.23
C GLN A 457 -36.41 -0.91 -25.49
N THR A 458 -36.17 -0.21 -24.38
CA THR A 458 -37.23 0.33 -23.51
C THR A 458 -37.68 1.73 -23.95
N LYS A 459 -38.92 2.09 -23.60
CA LYS A 459 -39.40 3.49 -23.75
C LYS A 459 -38.53 4.48 -22.99
N ALA A 460 -38.02 4.10 -21.82
CA ALA A 460 -37.12 4.93 -21.03
C ALA A 460 -35.85 5.29 -21.81
N TYR A 461 -35.26 4.34 -22.55
CA TYR A 461 -34.10 4.59 -23.40
C TYR A 461 -34.38 5.62 -24.50
N GLU A 462 -35.52 5.53 -25.18
CA GLU A 462 -35.90 6.52 -26.20
C GLU A 462 -36.22 7.89 -25.58
N SER A 463 -36.84 7.95 -24.39
CA SER A 463 -37.00 9.20 -23.64
C SER A 463 -35.66 9.87 -23.34
N TYR A 464 -34.65 9.09 -22.93
CA TYR A 464 -33.29 9.61 -22.69
C TYR A 464 -32.68 10.21 -23.96
N LYS A 465 -32.87 9.53 -25.10
CA LYS A 465 -32.39 9.98 -26.41
C LYS A 465 -32.99 11.30 -26.81
N ASN A 466 -34.31 11.39 -26.68
CA ASN A 466 -35.07 12.58 -27.02
C ASN A 466 -34.71 13.75 -26.11
N TYR A 467 -34.54 13.50 -24.82
CA TYR A 467 -34.09 14.50 -23.85
C TYR A 467 -32.70 15.06 -24.23
N PHE A 468 -31.69 14.20 -24.38
CA PHE A 468 -30.33 14.66 -24.73
C PHE A 468 -30.32 15.41 -26.05
N ARG A 469 -31.01 14.90 -27.08
CA ARG A 469 -31.10 15.55 -28.38
C ARG A 469 -31.79 16.91 -28.28
N SER A 470 -32.91 17.00 -27.57
CA SER A 470 -33.65 18.25 -27.35
C SER A 470 -32.77 19.30 -26.69
N VAL A 471 -32.06 18.94 -25.62
CA VAL A 471 -31.16 19.85 -24.90
C VAL A 471 -30.00 20.29 -25.79
N LEU A 472 -29.34 19.37 -26.49
CA LEU A 472 -28.22 19.70 -27.37
C LEU A 472 -28.65 20.60 -28.53
N GLU A 473 -29.76 20.27 -29.20
CA GLU A 473 -30.30 21.09 -30.29
C GLU A 473 -30.67 22.50 -29.79
N ARG A 474 -31.26 22.61 -28.59
CA ARG A 474 -31.56 23.89 -27.96
C ARG A 474 -30.29 24.72 -27.72
N LEU A 475 -29.28 24.14 -27.07
CA LEU A 475 -28.02 24.82 -26.74
C LEU A 475 -27.25 25.28 -27.99
N GLN A 476 -27.32 24.51 -29.07
CA GLN A 476 -26.64 24.82 -30.32
C GLN A 476 -27.41 25.81 -31.19
N LYS A 477 -28.69 25.54 -31.49
CA LYS A 477 -29.50 26.37 -32.41
C LYS A 477 -29.86 27.71 -31.79
N GLN A 478 -30.15 27.76 -30.49
CA GLN A 478 -30.57 28.99 -29.82
C GLN A 478 -29.39 29.73 -29.17
N GLY A 479 -28.37 29.00 -28.70
CA GLY A 479 -27.23 29.58 -27.98
C GLY A 479 -25.95 29.72 -28.79
N GLY A 480 -25.88 29.16 -30.02
CA GLY A 480 -24.64 29.15 -30.82
C GLY A 480 -23.49 28.38 -30.18
N ARG A 481 -23.76 27.59 -29.13
CA ARG A 481 -22.73 26.90 -28.33
C ARG A 481 -22.10 25.77 -29.14
N LYS A 482 -20.77 25.62 -29.02
CA LYS A 482 -20.01 24.57 -29.69
C LYS A 482 -19.40 23.65 -28.66
N PHE A 483 -19.73 22.36 -28.72
CA PHE A 483 -19.20 21.37 -27.78
C PHE A 483 -18.11 20.54 -28.45
N GLY A 484 -16.89 20.65 -27.94
CA GLY A 484 -15.70 20.01 -28.51
C GLY A 484 -15.21 18.78 -27.76
N ALA A 485 -15.71 18.54 -26.54
CA ALA A 485 -15.31 17.42 -25.71
C ALA A 485 -16.49 16.89 -24.88
N LEU A 486 -16.45 15.60 -24.57
CA LEU A 486 -17.35 14.93 -23.62
C LEU A 486 -16.47 14.31 -22.53
N MET A 487 -16.61 14.79 -21.29
CA MET A 487 -15.87 14.31 -20.12
C MET A 487 -16.85 13.59 -19.19
N LEU A 488 -16.55 12.34 -18.83
CA LEU A 488 -17.46 11.49 -18.07
C LEU A 488 -16.70 10.60 -17.10
N GLU A 489 -17.27 10.45 -15.92
CA GLU A 489 -17.04 9.28 -15.07
C GLU A 489 -18.07 8.20 -15.48
N PRO A 490 -17.64 7.04 -15.99
CA PRO A 490 -18.48 6.20 -16.84
C PRO A 490 -19.56 5.40 -16.10
N VAL A 491 -19.39 5.16 -14.80
CA VAL A 491 -20.30 4.33 -13.99
C VAL A 491 -20.50 4.91 -12.60
N VAL A 492 -19.43 5.31 -11.93
CA VAL A 492 -19.47 5.87 -10.58
C VAL A 492 -18.91 7.28 -10.62
N LEU A 493 -19.65 8.25 -10.11
CA LEU A 493 -19.11 9.58 -9.78
C LEU A 493 -18.46 9.47 -8.41
N GLY A 494 -17.12 9.36 -8.39
CA GLY A 494 -16.37 9.03 -7.18
C GLY A 494 -16.45 10.17 -6.17
N ALA A 495 -15.80 11.29 -6.46
CA ALA A 495 -15.77 12.46 -5.59
C ALA A 495 -17.14 13.15 -5.44
N GLY A 496 -18.04 12.94 -6.40
CA GLY A 496 -19.44 13.40 -6.34
C GLY A 496 -20.30 12.68 -5.30
N GLY A 497 -19.76 11.69 -4.57
CA GLY A 497 -20.45 10.99 -3.49
C GLY A 497 -20.70 9.51 -3.75
N MET A 498 -19.84 8.84 -4.52
CA MET A 498 -19.97 7.43 -4.89
C MET A 498 -21.31 7.10 -5.58
N ILE A 499 -21.77 8.01 -6.43
CA ILE A 499 -23.09 7.91 -7.07
C ILE A 499 -22.97 7.02 -8.32
N LEU A 500 -23.74 5.93 -8.35
CA LEU A 500 -23.87 5.11 -9.54
C LEU A 500 -24.75 5.81 -10.58
N VAL A 501 -24.20 6.00 -11.78
CA VAL A 501 -24.89 6.59 -12.93
C VAL A 501 -25.53 5.50 -13.77
N ASP A 502 -26.74 5.75 -14.24
CA ASP A 502 -27.47 4.87 -15.15
C ASP A 502 -26.73 4.66 -16.50
N LYS A 503 -25.89 3.62 -16.60
CA LYS A 503 -24.96 3.34 -17.73
C LYS A 503 -25.57 3.32 -19.14
N PRO A 504 -26.79 2.78 -19.38
CA PRO A 504 -27.48 2.97 -20.66
C PRO A 504 -27.46 4.43 -21.15
N ARG A 505 -27.48 5.42 -20.25
CA ARG A 505 -27.45 6.86 -20.57
C ARG A 505 -26.07 7.42 -20.92
N VAL A 506 -24.99 6.93 -20.29
CA VAL A 506 -23.59 7.32 -20.62
C VAL A 506 -23.25 6.90 -22.05
N ILE A 507 -23.67 5.69 -22.42
CA ILE A 507 -23.57 5.17 -23.80
C ILE A 507 -24.47 5.98 -24.74
N LEU A 508 -25.59 6.48 -24.26
CA LEU A 508 -26.53 7.26 -25.05
C LEU A 508 -26.06 8.68 -25.33
N LEU A 509 -25.50 9.37 -24.34
CA LEU A 509 -24.99 10.72 -24.47
C LEU A 509 -23.86 10.75 -25.52
N SER A 510 -22.95 9.78 -25.45
CA SER A 510 -21.92 9.59 -26.47
C SER A 510 -22.51 9.27 -27.85
N LYS A 511 -23.53 8.40 -27.95
CA LYS A 511 -24.25 8.09 -29.20
C LYS A 511 -25.07 9.26 -29.77
N CYS A 512 -25.70 10.07 -28.92
CA CYS A 512 -26.52 11.21 -29.33
C CYS A 512 -25.66 12.34 -29.88
N LEU A 513 -24.46 12.54 -29.34
CA LEU A 513 -23.48 13.46 -29.90
C LEU A 513 -23.05 13.05 -31.32
N ILE A 514 -22.94 11.74 -31.58
CA ILE A 514 -22.65 11.19 -32.91
C ILE A 514 -23.81 11.38 -33.88
N THR A 515 -25.03 11.07 -33.46
CA THR A 515 -26.21 10.98 -34.35
C THR A 515 -26.96 12.30 -34.56
N SER A 516 -26.83 13.29 -33.68
CA SER A 516 -27.46 14.62 -33.82
C SER A 516 -26.84 15.50 -34.92
N GLY A 517 -25.87 14.98 -35.70
CA GLY A 517 -25.10 15.76 -36.66
C GLY A 517 -24.02 16.63 -36.00
N VAL A 518 -23.91 16.57 -34.67
CA VAL A 518 -22.88 17.24 -33.85
C VAL A 518 -21.53 16.53 -33.97
N TYR A 519 -21.51 15.26 -34.38
CA TYR A 519 -20.33 14.51 -34.85
C TYR A 519 -20.71 13.71 -36.11
N ARG A 520 -20.75 14.37 -37.28
CA ARG A 520 -20.86 13.62 -38.55
C ARG A 520 -19.64 12.69 -38.71
N HIS A 521 -19.91 11.41 -38.89
CA HIS A 521 -18.97 10.31 -39.16
C HIS A 521 -18.11 9.84 -37.97
N ILE A 522 -18.72 9.05 -37.09
CA ILE A 522 -18.05 7.90 -36.48
C ILE A 522 -18.77 6.68 -37.05
N HIS A 523 -18.13 6.02 -38.02
CA HIS A 523 -18.53 4.65 -38.38
C HIS A 523 -18.13 3.74 -37.22
N TYR A 524 -19.09 2.94 -36.76
CA TYR A 524 -18.89 1.86 -35.78
C TYR A 524 -18.02 0.77 -36.35
#